data_AF-A0A1Y3WMU8-F1
#
_entry.id   AF-A0A1Y3WMU8-F1
#
_cell.length_a   1.000
_cell.length_b   1.000
_cell.length_c   1.000
_cell.angle_alpha   90.00
_cell.angle_beta   90.00
_cell.angle_gamma   90.00
#
_symmetry.space_group_name_H-M   'P 1'
#
loop_
_entity.id
_entity.type
_entity.pdbx_description
1 polymer ?
#
loop_
_entity_poly.entity_id
_entity_poly.type
_entity_poly.pdbx_seq_one_letter_code
_entity_poly.pdbx_strand_id
1 'polypeptide(L)'
;MTNFFESELFEPIDLCSCFEPIFDPPPEQEAAWNFSEPEPTLENTSFYATDPDGTEYFYCGGTRIKIREHFTPRGKEMEHLVEDAIQFAARLA
;
A
#
# COMPACT_ATOMS: atom_id res chain seq x y z
N MET A 1 32.40 15.77 18.17
CA MET A 1 31.22 14.96 18.56
C MET A 1 30.45 14.76 17.28
N THR A 2 30.52 13.56 16.71
CA THR A 2 29.95 13.22 15.40
C THR A 2 28.44 13.10 15.53
N ASN A 3 27.70 13.93 14.79
CA ASN A 3 26.24 13.91 14.74
C ASN A 3 25.79 12.59 14.09
N PHE A 4 25.07 11.79 14.87
CA PHE A 4 24.63 10.44 14.52
C PHE A 4 23.39 10.40 13.59
N PHE A 5 23.02 11.52 12.98
CA PHE A 5 21.75 11.71 12.24
C PHE A 5 21.95 12.21 10.81
N GLU A 6 23.14 12.04 10.23
CA GLU A 6 23.34 12.12 8.79
C GLU A 6 23.45 10.69 8.24
N SER A 7 22.36 10.10 7.77
CA SER A 7 22.43 9.05 6.71
C SER A 7 21.11 8.45 6.25
N GLU A 8 19.99 8.61 6.95
CA GLU A 8 18.72 8.09 6.41
C GLU A 8 18.09 9.13 5.49
N LEU A 9 18.65 9.22 4.27
CA LEU A 9 18.02 9.80 3.10
C LEU A 9 16.58 9.27 3.03
N PHE A 10 15.62 10.16 3.32
CA PHE A 10 14.20 9.86 3.22
C PHE A 10 13.87 9.74 1.72
N GLU A 11 14.00 8.54 1.18
CA GLU A 11 13.61 8.26 -0.20
C GLU A 11 12.09 8.41 -0.32
N PRO A 12 11.59 9.23 -1.27
CA PRO A 12 10.16 9.33 -1.52
C PRO A 12 9.58 7.95 -1.78
N ILE A 13 8.43 7.62 -1.17
CA ILE A 13 7.71 6.38 -1.43
C ILE A 13 7.44 6.32 -2.94
N ASP A 14 8.15 5.44 -3.64
CA ASP A 14 7.90 5.20 -5.05
C ASP A 14 6.63 4.36 -5.18
N LEU A 15 5.50 5.05 -5.38
CA LEU A 15 4.20 4.43 -5.60
C LEU A 15 4.21 3.45 -6.79
N CYS A 16 5.12 3.62 -7.74
CA CYS A 16 5.29 2.69 -8.87
C CYS A 16 6.03 1.40 -8.46
N SER A 17 6.87 1.43 -7.43
CA SER A 17 7.48 0.25 -6.82
C SER A 17 6.47 -0.60 -6.01
N CYS A 18 5.33 -0.02 -5.62
CA CYS A 18 4.24 -0.75 -4.95
C CYS A 18 3.32 -1.49 -5.94
N PHE A 19 3.48 -1.26 -7.24
CA PHE A 19 2.71 -1.92 -8.28
C PHE A 19 3.44 -3.19 -8.70
N GLU A 20 3.04 -4.34 -8.17
CA GLU A 20 3.46 -5.65 -8.67
C GLU A 20 2.39 -6.16 -9.65
N PRO A 21 2.48 -5.83 -10.96
CA PRO A 21 1.60 -6.46 -11.92
C PRO A 21 1.95 -7.94 -12.01
N ILE A 22 0.95 -8.82 -11.83
CA ILE A 22 1.08 -10.21 -12.27
C ILE A 22 1.16 -10.17 -13.79
N PHE A 23 2.38 -10.18 -14.33
CA PHE A 23 2.61 -9.80 -15.73
C PHE A 23 2.26 -10.91 -16.73
N ASP A 24 2.25 -12.17 -16.30
CA ASP A 24 1.83 -13.30 -17.14
C ASP A 24 0.94 -14.27 -16.32
N PRO A 25 -0.40 -14.17 -16.45
CA PRO A 25 -1.32 -15.09 -15.80
C PRO A 25 -1.18 -16.52 -16.39
N PRO A 26 -1.51 -17.57 -15.63
CA PRO A 26 -1.56 -18.93 -16.17
C PRO A 26 -2.53 -19.03 -17.36
N PRO A 27 -2.29 -19.91 -18.35
CA PRO A 27 -3.15 -20.06 -19.53
C PRO A 27 -4.61 -20.39 -19.20
N GLU A 28 -4.84 -21.09 -18.08
CA GLU A 28 -6.18 -21.40 -17.55
C GLU A 28 -6.92 -20.13 -17.09
N GLN A 29 -6.18 -19.12 -16.63
CA GLN A 29 -6.71 -17.84 -16.17
C GLN A 29 -6.96 -16.88 -17.35
N GLU A 30 -6.14 -16.91 -18.40
CA GLU A 30 -6.44 -16.22 -19.66
C GLU A 30 -7.72 -16.74 -20.33
N ALA A 31 -7.96 -18.06 -20.28
CA ALA A 31 -9.17 -18.67 -20.80
C ALA A 31 -10.42 -18.28 -19.98
N ALA A 32 -10.28 -18.11 -18.66
CA ALA A 32 -11.33 -17.59 -17.79
C ALA A 32 -11.64 -16.10 -18.03
N TRP A 33 -10.67 -15.33 -18.54
CA TRP A 33 -10.84 -13.93 -18.94
C TRP A 33 -11.47 -13.75 -20.32
N ASN A 34 -11.98 -14.82 -20.94
CA ASN A 34 -12.86 -14.72 -22.10
C ASN A 34 -14.21 -14.12 -21.63
N PHE A 35 -14.24 -12.78 -21.54
CA PHE A 35 -15.29 -11.94 -20.95
C PHE A 35 -16.71 -12.32 -21.38
N SER A 36 -17.32 -13.28 -20.67
CA SER A 36 -18.77 -13.37 -20.51
C SER A 36 -19.22 -12.89 -19.13
N GLU A 37 -18.27 -12.51 -18.27
CA GLU A 37 -18.57 -11.99 -16.95
C GLU A 37 -18.82 -10.48 -17.00
N PRO A 38 -19.75 -9.96 -16.19
CA PRO A 38 -20.10 -8.54 -16.19
C PRO A 38 -18.87 -7.67 -15.92
N GLU A 39 -18.86 -6.45 -16.46
CA GLU A 39 -17.80 -5.49 -16.18
C GLU A 39 -17.53 -5.43 -14.66
N PRO A 40 -16.27 -5.50 -14.22
CA PRO A 40 -15.94 -5.53 -12.80
C PRO A 40 -16.42 -4.24 -12.13
N THR A 41 -17.46 -4.35 -11.31
CA THR A 41 -17.92 -3.25 -10.46
C THR A 41 -17.33 -3.40 -9.07
N LEU A 42 -17.30 -2.29 -8.33
CA LEU A 42 -16.90 -2.28 -6.92
C LEU A 42 -17.74 -3.29 -6.11
N GLU A 43 -19.03 -3.39 -6.37
CA GLU A 43 -19.95 -4.25 -5.63
C GLU A 43 -19.72 -5.75 -5.88
N ASN A 44 -19.31 -6.12 -7.11
CA ASN A 44 -19.20 -7.52 -7.52
C ASN A 44 -17.77 -8.07 -7.39
N THR A 45 -16.77 -7.19 -7.31
CA THR A 45 -15.36 -7.61 -7.30
C THR A 45 -14.58 -7.13 -6.10
N SER A 46 -15.22 -6.42 -5.16
CA SER A 46 -14.56 -6.00 -3.93
C SER A 46 -14.75 -6.99 -2.78
N PHE A 47 -13.66 -7.31 -2.11
CA PHE A 47 -13.68 -8.14 -0.91
C PHE A 47 -12.45 -7.86 -0.05
N TYR A 48 -12.53 -8.28 1.22
CA TYR A 48 -11.47 -8.13 2.21
C TYR A 48 -10.84 -9.50 2.45
N ALA A 49 -9.51 -9.58 2.47
CA ALA A 49 -8.80 -10.81 2.82
C ALA A 49 -7.60 -10.53 3.72
N THR A 50 -7.23 -11.52 4.51
CA THR A 50 -6.08 -11.49 5.41
C THR A 50 -5.07 -12.53 4.92
N ASP A 51 -3.86 -12.09 4.61
CA ASP A 51 -2.77 -12.98 4.23
C ASP A 51 -2.28 -13.78 5.45
N PRO A 52 -1.54 -14.90 5.26
CA PRO A 52 -1.07 -15.74 6.36
C PRO A 52 -0.18 -15.04 7.39
N ASP A 53 0.44 -13.93 7.01
CA ASP A 53 1.27 -13.07 7.86
C ASP A 53 0.44 -12.11 8.73
N GLY A 54 -0.89 -12.11 8.59
CA GLY A 54 -1.82 -11.23 9.28
C GLY A 54 -2.06 -9.90 8.58
N THR A 55 -1.50 -9.67 7.39
CA THR A 55 -1.72 -8.43 6.65
C THR A 55 -3.11 -8.39 6.03
N GLU A 56 -3.87 -7.32 6.27
CA GLU A 56 -5.21 -7.12 5.70
C GLU A 56 -5.16 -6.36 4.38
N TYR A 57 -5.84 -6.90 3.35
CA TYR A 57 -5.95 -6.33 2.02
C TYR A 57 -7.41 -6.18 1.58
N PHE A 58 -7.66 -5.10 0.85
CA PHE A 58 -8.88 -4.81 0.11
C PHE A 58 -8.62 -5.12 -1.35
N TYR A 59 -9.35 -6.06 -1.90
CA TYR A 59 -9.32 -6.41 -3.32
C TYR A 59 -10.45 -5.67 -4.03
N CYS A 60 -10.20 -5.24 -5.27
CA CYS A 60 -11.20 -4.70 -6.18
C CYS A 60 -10.76 -5.02 -7.61
N GLY A 61 -11.51 -5.88 -8.30
CA GLY A 61 -11.13 -6.40 -9.62
C GLY A 61 -9.77 -7.11 -9.56
N GLY A 62 -8.84 -6.73 -10.46
CA GLY A 62 -7.48 -7.26 -10.49
C GLY A 62 -6.47 -6.53 -9.60
N THR A 63 -6.91 -5.60 -8.75
CA THR A 63 -6.04 -4.78 -7.88
C THR A 63 -6.29 -5.10 -6.41
N ARG A 64 -5.24 -5.03 -5.58
CA ARG A 64 -5.33 -5.10 -4.11
C ARG A 64 -4.64 -3.92 -3.44
N ILE A 65 -5.20 -3.46 -2.34
CA ILE A 65 -4.68 -2.35 -1.52
C ILE A 65 -4.56 -2.85 -0.08
N LYS A 66 -3.41 -2.64 0.56
CA LYS A 66 -3.23 -2.97 1.98
C LYS A 66 -4.06 -2.01 2.84
N ILE A 67 -4.97 -2.53 3.67
CA ILE A 67 -5.95 -1.73 4.44
C ILE A 67 -5.31 -1.15 5.70
N ARG A 68 -4.36 -1.88 6.28
CA ARG A 68 -3.64 -1.45 7.48
C ARG A 68 -2.16 -1.56 7.23
N GLU A 69 -1.54 -0.43 6.93
CA GLU A 69 -0.21 -0.20 7.49
C GLU A 69 -0.42 0.09 8.97
N HIS A 70 -0.22 -0.95 9.79
CA HIS A 70 0.14 -0.66 11.16
C HIS A 70 1.48 0.06 11.08
N PHE A 71 1.51 1.35 11.42
CA PHE A 71 2.72 1.90 12.04
C PHE A 71 3.11 0.87 13.08
N THR A 72 4.37 0.44 13.03
CA THR A 72 4.83 -0.71 13.82
C THR A 72 4.31 -0.59 15.26
N PRO A 73 4.17 -1.66 16.06
CA PRO A 73 3.76 -1.50 17.46
C PRO A 73 4.66 -0.54 18.28
N ARG A 74 5.81 -0.13 17.74
CA ARG A 74 6.74 0.88 18.27
C ARG A 74 6.81 2.15 17.41
N GLY A 75 5.93 2.29 16.43
CA GLY A 75 5.83 3.39 15.49
C GLY A 75 5.08 4.56 16.13
N LYS A 76 5.15 5.72 15.49
CA LYS A 76 4.43 6.90 15.96
C LYS A 76 2.96 6.77 15.59
N GLU A 77 2.09 7.05 16.55
CA GLU A 77 0.66 7.27 16.29
C GLU A 77 0.47 8.39 15.27
N MET A 78 -0.63 8.35 14.53
CA MET A 78 -0.93 9.33 13.48
C MET A 78 -0.89 10.78 13.98
N GLU A 79 -1.33 11.03 15.22
CA GLU A 79 -1.29 12.37 15.83
C GLU A 79 0.14 12.94 15.89
N HIS A 80 1.12 12.12 16.29
CA HIS A 80 2.51 12.54 16.40
C HIS A 80 3.16 12.77 15.02
N LEU A 81 2.73 12.00 14.01
CA LEU A 81 3.18 12.22 12.63
C LEU A 81 2.64 13.55 12.06
N VAL A 82 1.39 13.91 12.39
CA VAL A 82 0.82 15.22 12.02
C VAL A 82 1.56 16.34 12.73
N GLU A 83 1.86 16.20 14.03
CA GLU A 83 2.66 17.17 14.78
C GLU A 83 4.05 17.39 14.16
N ASP A 84 4.75 16.30 13.82
CA ASP A 84 6.06 16.36 13.16
C ASP A 84 5.98 17.09 11.82
N ALA A 85 4.97 16.81 11.01
CA ALA A 85 4.76 17.46 9.72
C ALA A 85 4.51 18.97 9.86
N ILE A 86 3.70 19.38 10.84
CA ILE A 86 3.45 20.80 11.13
C ILE A 86 4.73 21.49 11.60
N GLN A 87 5.47 20.88 12.54
CA GLN A 87 6.73 21.44 13.03
C GLN A 87 7.77 21.56 11.94
N PHE A 88 7.86 20.57 11.04
CA PHE A 88 8.74 20.61 9.88
C PHE A 88 8.38 21.78 8.97
N ALA A 89 7.11 21.90 8.59
CA ALA A 89 6.63 23.00 7.74
C ALA A 89 6.89 24.37 8.37
N ALA A 90 6.69 24.51 9.69
CA ALA A 90 6.94 25.75 10.43
C ALA A 90 8.44 26.13 10.50
N ARG A 91 9.36 25.16 10.43
CA ARG A 91 10.82 25.42 10.39
C ARG A 91 11.31 25.82 9.00
N LEU A 92 10.53 25.53 7.96
CA LEU A 92 10.82 25.91 6.57
C LEU A 92 10.28 27.30 6.21
N ALA A 93 9.43 27.88 7.06
CA ALA A 93 8.87 29.23 6.92
C ALA A 93 9.78 30.27 7.58
#